data_AF-A0A9E6ME26-F1
#
_entry.id   AF-A0A9E6ME26-F1
#
_cell.length_a   1.000
_cell.length_b   1.000
_cell.length_c   1.000
_cell.angle_alpha   90.00
_cell.angle_beta   90.00
_cell.angle_gamma   90.00
#
_symmetry.space_group_name_H-M   'P 1'
#
loop_
_entity.id
_entity.type
_entity.pdbx_description
1 polymer ?
#
loop_
_entity_poly.entity_id
_entity_poly.type
_entity_poly.pdbx_seq_one_letter_code
_entity_poly.pdbx_strand_id
1 'polypeptide(L)'
;MVKKPSVDGFIPRRSPGAIGEYHQGYTPVLPAPVSEASGLKRVETKSAPVLAASGQALSRADVDESLRQIDESSVVEIAEKRHKRFRRRAAKRPVSSRRKLVKWLVIAVITTMVVFAGWFGVKVLLAGHAVFKGDFFGILQQRELKQDANGRSNILIVGTSEDDPGHQGATLTDSIMILSIDQKNKNAYMISIPRDMEVRYGRSCVGTGNNAGKINAFFACSNDDFSSDSAETERQNEARKFFGDIVGLDIQYSVHVNYSVMRDLVGALGGITVTIESRDPRGQMDANFDWKCRGGNAYASLAR
;
A
#
# COMPACT_ATOMS: atom_id res chain seq x y z
N MET A 1 -16.10 40.89 27.00
CA MET A 1 -15.32 39.83 26.32
C MET A 1 -14.17 40.49 25.57
N VAL A 2 -12.94 40.25 26.01
CA VAL A 2 -11.72 40.86 25.47
C VAL A 2 -11.41 40.23 24.11
N LYS A 3 -11.35 41.04 23.05
CA LYS A 3 -10.88 40.61 21.73
C LYS A 3 -9.35 40.53 21.76
N LYS A 4 -8.79 39.34 21.54
CA LYS A 4 -7.37 39.19 21.22
C LYS A 4 -7.17 39.53 19.73
N PRO A 5 -6.19 40.37 19.35
CA PRO A 5 -5.84 40.54 17.95
C PRO A 5 -5.13 39.26 17.45
N SER A 6 -5.53 38.76 16.29
CA SER A 6 -4.79 37.73 15.56
C SER A 6 -3.58 38.39 14.90
N VAL A 7 -2.41 37.79 15.07
CA VAL A 7 -1.13 38.28 14.51
C VAL A 7 -0.99 37.91 13.02
N ASP A 8 -1.79 36.97 12.50
CA ASP A 8 -1.59 36.39 11.17
C ASP A 8 -2.72 36.66 10.16
N GLY A 9 -3.53 37.70 10.34
CA GLY A 9 -4.48 38.14 9.29
C GLY A 9 -5.62 37.17 8.92
N PHE A 10 -5.71 35.99 9.53
CA PHE A 10 -6.83 35.07 9.34
C PHE A 10 -7.91 35.27 10.41
N ILE A 11 -9.15 35.52 9.96
CA ILE A 11 -10.36 35.52 10.81
C ILE A 11 -11.07 34.16 10.61
N PRO A 12 -11.24 33.32 11.64
CA PRO A 12 -12.01 32.10 11.50
C PRO A 12 -13.49 32.44 11.27
N ARG A 13 -14.08 31.90 10.19
CA ARG A 13 -15.53 31.99 9.95
C ARG A 13 -16.27 31.22 11.05
N ARG A 14 -17.33 31.83 11.61
CA ARG A 14 -18.24 31.19 12.56
C ARG A 14 -18.96 30.02 11.88
N SER A 15 -19.18 28.94 12.64
CA SER A 15 -19.97 27.77 12.22
C SER A 15 -21.37 28.21 11.73
N PRO A 16 -21.88 27.63 10.62
CA PRO A 16 -23.21 27.98 10.12
C PRO A 16 -24.28 27.44 11.06
N GLY A 17 -25.11 28.35 11.57
CA GLY A 17 -26.37 28.01 12.22
C GLY A 17 -27.36 27.41 11.22
N ALA A 18 -28.29 26.62 11.76
CA ALA A 18 -29.35 25.94 11.01
C ALA A 18 -30.20 26.92 10.18
N ILE A 19 -30.44 26.57 8.92
CA ILE A 19 -31.48 27.15 8.08
C ILE A 19 -32.26 25.97 7.50
N GLY A 20 -33.47 25.78 8.02
CA GLY A 20 -34.49 24.92 7.42
C GLY A 20 -35.55 25.78 6.76
N GLU A 21 -36.00 25.37 5.58
CA GLU A 21 -37.43 25.33 5.23
C GLU A 21 -37.59 24.40 4.02
N TYR A 22 -37.99 23.16 4.29
CA TYR A 22 -38.42 22.20 3.28
C TYR A 22 -39.90 22.45 3.00
N HIS A 23 -40.26 22.62 1.72
CA HIS A 23 -41.65 22.49 1.28
C HIS A 23 -42.15 21.07 1.58
N GLN A 24 -43.02 20.95 2.58
CA GLN A 24 -43.84 19.78 2.83
C GLN A 24 -44.84 19.62 1.68
N GLY A 25 -44.96 18.40 1.12
CA GLY A 25 -46.14 18.01 0.34
C GLY A 25 -45.88 17.22 -0.94
N TYR A 26 -45.19 16.08 -0.86
CA TYR A 26 -45.41 15.00 -1.84
C TYR A 26 -45.03 13.64 -1.24
N THR A 27 -46.03 12.84 -0.88
CA THR A 27 -45.87 11.42 -0.54
C THR A 27 -46.31 10.57 -1.73
N PRO A 28 -45.39 9.89 -2.45
CA PRO A 28 -45.82 8.85 -3.38
C PRO A 28 -46.25 7.61 -2.60
N VAL A 29 -47.49 7.19 -2.80
CA VAL A 29 -48.06 5.94 -2.27
C VAL A 29 -47.50 4.76 -3.06
N LEU A 30 -46.84 3.82 -2.38
CA LEU A 30 -46.44 2.52 -2.95
C LEU A 30 -47.64 1.56 -2.92
N PRO A 31 -47.93 0.81 -4.01
CA PRO A 31 -48.97 -0.21 -3.99
C PRO A 31 -48.54 -1.44 -3.18
N ALA A 32 -49.51 -2.06 -2.50
CA ALA A 32 -49.34 -3.22 -1.63
C ALA A 32 -48.87 -4.48 -2.37
N PRO A 33 -48.12 -5.40 -1.72
CA PRO A 33 -47.75 -6.67 -2.31
C PRO A 33 -48.95 -7.61 -2.37
N VAL A 34 -49.25 -8.09 -3.58
CA VAL A 34 -50.27 -9.12 -3.83
C VAL A 34 -49.73 -10.47 -3.39
N SER A 35 -50.55 -11.18 -2.61
CA SER A 35 -50.31 -12.52 -2.10
C SER A 35 -50.64 -13.61 -3.13
N GLU A 36 -49.89 -14.70 -3.00
CA GLU A 36 -50.24 -16.10 -3.24
C GLU A 36 -50.05 -16.78 -4.61
N ALA A 37 -49.67 -18.06 -4.41
CA ALA A 37 -49.71 -19.23 -5.27
C ALA A 37 -48.52 -19.43 -6.23
N SER A 38 -47.86 -20.58 -6.32
CA SER A 38 -48.01 -21.86 -5.61
C SER A 38 -46.92 -22.81 -6.11
N GLY A 39 -46.38 -23.63 -5.20
CA GLY A 39 -45.91 -24.98 -5.51
C GLY A 39 -44.46 -25.15 -5.99
N LEU A 40 -43.61 -25.73 -5.13
CA LEU A 40 -43.22 -27.15 -5.24
C LEU A 40 -42.14 -27.53 -4.20
N LYS A 41 -42.58 -28.45 -3.32
CA LYS A 41 -41.87 -29.55 -2.63
C LYS A 41 -40.50 -29.28 -1.95
N ARG A 42 -40.59 -29.22 -0.62
CA ARG A 42 -39.52 -29.47 0.35
C ARG A 42 -39.13 -30.95 0.32
N VAL A 43 -37.85 -31.23 0.09
CA VAL A 43 -37.27 -32.57 0.25
C VAL A 43 -36.89 -32.75 1.73
N GLU A 44 -37.62 -33.61 2.42
CA GLU A 44 -37.20 -34.24 3.66
C GLU A 44 -36.02 -35.16 3.38
N THR A 45 -34.91 -34.98 4.10
CA THR A 45 -33.92 -36.04 4.28
C THR A 45 -34.03 -36.56 5.71
N LYS A 46 -34.36 -37.85 5.76
CA LYS A 46 -34.66 -38.66 6.94
C LYS A 46 -33.44 -38.75 7.86
N SER A 47 -33.60 -38.36 9.12
CA SER A 47 -32.78 -38.81 10.24
C SER A 47 -33.09 -40.27 10.55
N ALA A 48 -32.04 -41.09 10.57
CA ALA A 48 -32.07 -42.52 10.88
C ALA A 48 -32.28 -42.79 12.39
N PRO A 49 -32.65 -44.02 12.79
CA PRO A 49 -33.39 -44.28 14.02
C PRO A 49 -32.53 -44.24 15.28
N VAL A 50 -33.13 -43.73 16.35
CA VAL A 50 -32.69 -43.86 17.73
C VAL A 50 -32.91 -45.31 18.16
N LEU A 51 -31.82 -46.06 18.30
CA LEU A 51 -31.80 -47.31 19.05
C LEU A 51 -31.64 -46.99 20.53
N ALA A 52 -32.72 -47.24 21.28
CA ALA A 52 -32.69 -47.32 22.72
C ALA A 52 -31.82 -48.51 23.14
N ALA A 53 -30.71 -48.24 23.81
CA ALA A 53 -29.93 -49.24 24.52
C ALA A 53 -30.13 -49.01 26.03
N SER A 54 -30.62 -50.07 26.66
CA SER A 54 -30.82 -50.27 28.09
C SER A 54 -29.63 -49.81 28.94
N GLY A 55 -29.92 -49.10 30.03
CA GLY A 55 -28.94 -48.82 31.07
C GLY A 55 -28.49 -50.10 31.78
N GLN A 56 -27.19 -50.37 31.71
CA GLN A 56 -26.48 -51.17 32.70
C GLN A 56 -25.36 -50.29 33.25
N ALA A 57 -25.46 -49.96 34.53
CA ALA A 57 -24.42 -49.27 35.27
C ALA A 57 -23.22 -50.21 35.41
N LEU A 58 -22.08 -49.81 34.85
CA LEU A 58 -20.78 -50.45 35.12
C LEU A 58 -20.44 -50.23 36.59
N SER A 59 -20.37 -51.33 37.35
CA SER A 59 -19.96 -51.32 38.75
C SER A 59 -18.43 -51.23 38.84
N ARG A 60 -17.92 -50.57 39.89
CA ARG A 60 -16.47 -50.44 40.17
C ARG A 60 -15.76 -51.79 40.39
N ALA A 61 -16.49 -52.91 40.41
CA ALA A 61 -15.94 -54.25 40.50
C ALA A 61 -15.37 -54.79 39.16
N ASP A 62 -15.86 -54.33 38.01
CA ASP A 62 -15.42 -54.83 36.70
C ASP A 62 -14.08 -54.22 36.23
N VAL A 63 -13.66 -53.12 36.87
CA VAL A 63 -12.40 -52.41 36.59
C VAL A 63 -11.23 -53.01 37.39
N ASP A 64 -11.50 -53.62 38.55
CA ASP A 64 -10.47 -54.17 39.44
C ASP A 64 -10.01 -55.59 39.01
N GLU A 65 -10.85 -56.32 38.28
CA GLU A 65 -10.53 -57.65 37.75
C GLU A 65 -9.56 -57.59 36.55
N SER A 66 -9.56 -56.51 35.77
CA SER A 66 -8.66 -56.33 34.62
C SER A 66 -7.26 -55.82 34.98
N LEU A 67 -7.07 -55.30 36.21
CA LEU A 67 -5.76 -54.79 36.68
C LEU A 67 -4.92 -55.85 37.40
N ARG A 68 -5.50 -57.01 37.72
CA ARG A 68 -4.79 -58.15 38.35
C ARG A 68 -4.12 -59.11 37.35
N GLN A 69 -4.29 -58.90 36.04
CA GLN A 69 -3.66 -59.76 35.00
C GLN A 69 -2.36 -59.22 34.40
N ILE A 70 -1.74 -58.16 34.96
CA ILE A 70 -0.49 -57.61 34.39
C ILE A 70 0.73 -57.70 35.33
N ASP A 71 0.57 -58.05 36.61
CA ASP A 71 1.68 -57.97 37.55
C ASP A 71 1.98 -59.26 38.32
N GLU A 72 2.01 -60.41 37.62
CA GLU A 72 2.74 -61.58 38.12
C GLU A 72 3.00 -62.60 36.99
N SER A 73 4.12 -62.47 36.28
CA SER A 73 4.89 -63.64 35.84
C SER A 73 6.23 -63.25 35.22
N SER A 74 7.26 -63.92 35.72
CA SER A 74 8.60 -64.11 35.14
C SER A 74 9.69 -63.06 35.43
N VAL A 75 9.99 -62.90 36.72
CA VAL A 75 11.41 -62.84 37.14
C VAL A 75 11.70 -64.12 37.92
N VAL A 76 12.84 -64.75 37.60
CA VAL A 76 13.49 -65.90 38.27
C VAL A 76 13.02 -67.30 37.87
N GLU A 77 13.48 -67.79 36.72
CA GLU A 77 14.32 -69.01 36.59
C GLU A 77 14.55 -69.29 35.10
N ILE A 78 15.77 -69.02 34.64
CA ILE A 78 16.61 -69.81 33.71
C ILE A 78 17.90 -68.98 33.59
N ALA A 79 18.57 -68.84 34.74
CA ALA A 79 20.01 -68.76 34.76
C ALA A 79 20.52 -70.20 34.64
N GLU A 80 21.60 -70.39 33.88
CA GLU A 80 22.34 -71.65 33.72
C GLU A 80 21.64 -72.82 33.01
N LYS A 81 21.72 -72.81 31.67
CA LYS A 81 22.51 -73.79 30.90
C LYS A 81 22.16 -73.65 29.42
N ARG A 82 23.10 -73.10 28.64
CA ARG A 82 23.76 -73.78 27.50
C ARG A 82 24.40 -72.73 26.60
N HIS A 83 25.71 -72.67 26.70
CA HIS A 83 26.61 -71.97 25.80
C HIS A 83 26.36 -72.33 24.32
N LYS A 84 26.61 -71.32 23.48
CA LYS A 84 27.08 -71.31 22.07
C LYS A 84 26.07 -71.01 20.97
N ARG A 85 26.48 -69.96 20.22
CA ARG A 85 26.08 -69.49 18.88
C ARG A 85 24.87 -68.55 18.84
N PHE A 86 25.13 -67.25 18.90
CA PHE A 86 25.32 -66.42 17.69
C PHE A 86 25.74 -65.00 18.10
N ARG A 87 26.87 -64.51 17.57
CA ARG A 87 27.17 -63.08 17.53
C ARG A 87 26.03 -62.40 16.77
N ARG A 88 25.19 -61.60 17.42
CA ARG A 88 24.38 -60.59 16.74
C ARG A 88 24.58 -59.26 17.45
N ARG A 89 25.25 -58.37 16.71
CA ARG A 89 25.54 -56.97 17.05
C ARG A 89 24.27 -56.30 17.57
N ALA A 90 24.36 -55.63 18.72
CA ALA A 90 23.35 -54.68 19.16
C ALA A 90 23.24 -53.57 18.09
N ALA A 91 22.19 -53.63 17.28
CA ALA A 91 21.90 -52.60 16.30
C ALA A 91 21.35 -51.37 17.04
N LYS A 92 22.18 -50.32 17.13
CA LYS A 92 21.73 -48.98 17.53
C LYS A 92 20.62 -48.55 16.57
N ARG A 93 19.44 -48.21 17.09
CA ARG A 93 18.34 -47.64 16.30
C ARG A 93 18.82 -46.34 15.61
N PRO A 94 18.70 -46.17 14.29
CA PRO A 94 19.24 -45.00 13.60
C PRO A 94 18.26 -43.82 13.70
N VAL A 95 18.23 -43.10 14.82
CA VAL A 95 17.70 -41.73 14.85
C VAL A 95 18.76 -40.79 14.27
N SER A 96 18.95 -40.73 12.95
CA SER A 96 19.93 -39.75 12.43
C SER A 96 19.80 -39.17 11.02
N SER A 97 18.83 -39.54 10.17
CA SER A 97 18.78 -38.95 8.80
C SER A 97 17.67 -37.91 8.59
N ARG A 98 16.48 -38.06 9.18
CA ARG A 98 15.39 -37.09 8.99
C ARG A 98 15.63 -35.73 9.68
N ARG A 99 16.19 -35.72 10.90
CA ARG A 99 16.56 -34.46 11.59
C ARG A 99 17.69 -33.72 10.87
N LYS A 100 18.64 -34.43 10.25
CA LYS A 100 19.69 -33.82 9.43
C LYS A 100 19.06 -33.21 8.17
N LEU A 101 18.19 -33.94 7.49
CA LEU A 101 17.51 -33.44 6.29
C LEU A 101 16.65 -32.21 6.59
N VAL A 102 15.88 -32.20 7.68
CA VAL A 102 15.12 -31.02 8.14
C VAL A 102 16.05 -29.85 8.48
N LYS A 103 17.19 -30.10 9.14
CA LYS A 103 18.17 -29.04 9.43
C LYS A 103 18.75 -28.43 8.16
N TRP A 104 19.08 -29.24 7.16
CA TRP A 104 19.56 -28.77 5.85
C TRP A 104 18.47 -28.02 5.07
N LEU A 105 17.21 -28.46 5.17
CA LEU A 105 16.07 -27.79 4.54
C LEU A 105 15.81 -26.41 5.16
N VAL A 106 15.86 -26.29 6.49
CA VAL A 106 15.72 -25.01 7.20
C VAL A 106 16.87 -24.07 6.84
N ILE A 107 18.11 -24.56 6.81
CA ILE A 107 19.26 -23.75 6.37
C ILE A 107 19.07 -23.29 4.93
N ALA A 108 18.65 -24.17 4.03
CA ALA A 108 18.40 -23.83 2.62
C ALA A 108 17.34 -22.73 2.47
N VAL A 109 16.23 -22.82 3.21
CA VAL A 109 15.14 -21.82 3.23
C VAL A 109 15.65 -20.48 3.77
N ILE A 110 16.40 -20.49 4.88
CA ILE A 110 16.98 -19.26 5.44
C ILE A 110 17.97 -18.64 4.45
N THR A 111 18.84 -19.43 3.82
CA THR A 111 19.79 -18.92 2.83
C THR A 111 19.09 -18.36 1.60
N THR A 112 18.02 -19.00 1.11
CA THR A 112 17.24 -18.45 -0.02
C THR A 112 16.53 -17.17 0.38
N MET A 113 15.99 -17.07 1.60
CA MET A 113 15.36 -15.85 2.08
C MET A 113 16.38 -14.70 2.22
N VAL A 114 17.59 -14.97 2.71
CA VAL A 114 18.66 -13.96 2.82
C VAL A 114 19.14 -13.50 1.45
N VAL A 115 19.33 -14.42 0.50
CA VAL A 115 19.71 -14.07 -0.88
C VAL A 115 18.61 -13.27 -1.57
N PHE A 116 17.34 -13.65 -1.38
CA PHE A 116 16.20 -12.92 -1.92
C PHE A 116 16.07 -11.52 -1.30
N ALA A 117 16.22 -11.39 0.02
CA ALA A 117 16.21 -10.10 0.72
C ALA A 117 17.38 -9.20 0.29
N GLY A 118 18.57 -9.77 0.10
CA GLY A 118 19.74 -9.03 -0.42
C GLY A 118 19.52 -8.55 -1.86
N TRP A 119 19.03 -9.43 -2.74
CA TRP A 119 18.70 -9.09 -4.13
C TRP A 119 17.59 -8.03 -4.22
N PHE A 120 16.53 -8.18 -3.43
CA PHE A 120 15.42 -7.24 -3.34
C PHE A 120 15.88 -5.89 -2.77
N GLY A 121 16.70 -5.89 -1.73
CA GLY A 121 17.27 -4.68 -1.15
C GLY A 121 18.14 -3.90 -2.14
N VAL A 122 18.98 -4.58 -2.92
CA VAL A 122 19.79 -3.95 -3.99
C VAL A 122 18.88 -3.35 -5.07
N LYS A 123 17.83 -4.06 -5.49
CA LYS A 123 16.84 -3.55 -6.46
C LYS A 123 16.12 -2.31 -5.95
N VAL A 124 15.69 -2.30 -4.70
CA VAL A 124 15.03 -1.15 -4.06
C VAL A 124 15.99 0.04 -3.93
N LEU A 125 17.24 -0.19 -3.53
CA LEU A 125 18.24 0.88 -3.42
C LEU A 125 18.58 1.49 -4.79
N LEU A 126 18.77 0.67 -5.82
CA LEU A 126 19.07 1.15 -7.18
C LEU A 126 17.88 1.91 -7.79
N ALA A 127 16.65 1.43 -7.61
CA ALA A 127 15.44 2.14 -8.04
C ALA A 127 15.24 3.45 -7.25
N GLY A 128 15.53 3.44 -5.95
CA GLY A 128 15.45 4.62 -5.10
C GLY A 128 16.44 5.72 -5.50
N HIS A 129 17.69 5.38 -5.81
CA HIS A 129 18.69 6.36 -6.24
C HIS A 129 18.39 6.99 -7.62
N ALA A 130 17.73 6.27 -8.52
CA ALA A 130 17.35 6.78 -9.84
C ALA A 130 16.19 7.79 -9.77
N VAL A 131 15.26 7.61 -8.82
CA VAL A 131 14.05 8.44 -8.69
C VAL A 131 14.22 9.57 -7.67
N PHE A 132 15.05 9.39 -6.63
CA PHE A 132 15.20 10.34 -5.53
C PHE A 132 16.62 10.92 -5.47
N LYS A 133 16.81 12.16 -5.97
CA LYS A 133 18.08 12.88 -5.93
C LYS A 133 18.11 13.87 -4.75
N GLY A 134 18.78 13.45 -3.67
CA GLY A 134 18.91 14.17 -2.40
C GLY A 134 18.97 13.20 -1.22
N ASP A 135 19.33 13.65 -0.01
CA ASP A 135 19.33 12.82 1.21
C ASP A 135 17.91 12.51 1.72
N PHE A 136 17.04 12.03 0.82
CA PHE A 136 15.67 11.64 1.10
C PHE A 136 15.57 10.38 1.98
N PHE A 137 16.60 9.53 1.95
CA PHE A 137 16.70 8.41 2.88
C PHE A 137 16.72 8.88 4.35
N GLY A 138 17.16 10.11 4.62
CA GLY A 138 17.00 10.74 5.93
C GLY A 138 15.54 10.84 6.40
N ILE A 139 14.57 11.02 5.49
CA ILE A 139 13.13 11.06 5.80
C ILE A 139 12.66 9.69 6.30
N LEU A 140 13.08 8.63 5.60
CA LEU A 140 12.76 7.25 5.94
C LEU A 140 13.50 6.76 7.20
N GLN A 141 14.70 7.29 7.44
CA GLN A 141 15.54 6.95 8.59
C GLN A 141 15.31 7.86 9.82
N GLN A 142 14.32 8.76 9.80
CA GLN A 142 14.06 9.77 10.84
C GLN A 142 15.31 10.59 11.22
N ARG A 143 16.20 10.85 10.26
CA ARG A 143 17.29 11.81 10.46
C ARG A 143 16.76 13.23 10.33
N GLU A 144 17.48 14.15 10.96
CA GLU A 144 17.21 15.57 10.83
C GLU A 144 17.43 15.98 9.37
N LEU A 145 16.37 16.51 8.75
CA LEU A 145 16.41 16.98 7.36
C LEU A 145 17.01 18.37 7.29
N LYS A 146 17.51 18.74 6.11
CA LYS A 146 17.84 20.13 5.83
C LYS A 146 16.58 20.98 5.94
N GLN A 147 16.68 22.08 6.66
CA GLN A 147 15.58 22.98 6.95
C GLN A 147 15.89 24.37 6.39
N ASP A 148 14.83 25.12 6.08
CA ASP A 148 14.88 26.54 5.80
C ASP A 148 15.04 27.36 7.10
N ALA A 149 15.06 28.69 6.97
CA ALA A 149 15.15 29.61 8.10
C ALA A 149 13.97 29.51 9.09
N ASN A 150 12.85 28.90 8.68
CA ASN A 150 11.66 28.71 9.50
C ASN A 150 11.62 27.31 10.16
N GLY A 151 12.67 26.50 10.01
CA GLY A 151 12.75 25.15 10.55
C GLY A 151 11.92 24.12 9.78
N ARG A 152 11.59 24.40 8.51
CA ARG A 152 10.80 23.51 7.66
C ARG A 152 11.63 22.93 6.53
N SER A 153 11.36 21.67 6.18
CA SER A 153 11.96 21.02 5.04
C SER A 153 10.99 21.05 3.86
N ASN A 154 11.38 21.75 2.80
CA ASN A 154 10.57 21.96 1.61
C ASN A 154 11.06 21.06 0.47
N ILE A 155 10.11 20.35 -0.13
CA ILE A 155 10.32 19.37 -1.19
C ILE A 155 9.50 19.79 -2.39
N LEU A 156 10.15 20.00 -3.53
CA LEU A 156 9.48 20.15 -4.82
C LEU A 156 9.17 18.77 -5.42
N ILE A 157 7.93 18.56 -5.82
CA ILE A 157 7.47 17.36 -6.52
C ILE A 157 7.02 17.80 -7.90
N VAL A 158 7.67 17.28 -8.94
CA VAL A 158 7.31 17.53 -10.34
C VAL A 158 6.97 16.21 -11.01
N GLY A 159 5.89 16.21 -11.80
CA GLY A 159 5.41 15.04 -12.50
C GLY A 159 5.31 15.24 -14.00
N THR A 160 5.82 14.27 -14.75
CA THR A 160 5.90 14.24 -16.22
C THR A 160 5.37 12.90 -16.74
N SER A 161 5.32 12.74 -18.07
CA SER A 161 4.90 11.49 -18.72
C SER A 161 5.84 11.06 -19.85
N GLU A 162 7.12 11.46 -19.80
CA GLU A 162 8.14 11.22 -20.85
C GLU A 162 8.34 9.75 -21.20
N ASP A 163 7.94 8.87 -20.29
CA ASP A 163 8.03 7.43 -20.38
C ASP A 163 6.72 6.74 -20.83
N ASP A 164 5.68 7.49 -21.20
CA ASP A 164 4.45 6.98 -21.83
C ASP A 164 4.46 7.18 -23.37
N PRO A 165 4.63 6.11 -24.17
CA PRO A 165 4.72 6.22 -25.62
C PRO A 165 3.51 6.91 -26.26
N GLY A 166 3.76 7.76 -27.25
CA GLY A 166 2.70 8.43 -28.03
C GLY A 166 2.06 9.63 -27.32
N HIS A 167 2.57 10.05 -26.16
CA HIS A 167 2.09 11.23 -25.45
C HIS A 167 2.77 12.50 -25.99
N GLN A 168 1.99 13.42 -26.55
CA GLN A 168 2.52 14.73 -26.95
C GLN A 168 2.79 15.59 -25.71
N GLY A 169 3.91 16.31 -25.70
CA GLY A 169 4.28 17.17 -24.57
C GLY A 169 4.65 16.38 -23.30
N ALA A 170 5.06 15.12 -23.46
CA ALA A 170 5.35 14.21 -22.36
C ALA A 170 6.42 14.71 -21.37
N THR A 171 7.30 15.60 -21.82
CA THR A 171 8.36 16.23 -21.01
C THR A 171 7.86 17.44 -20.20
N LEU A 172 6.62 17.89 -20.39
CA LEU A 172 6.03 18.98 -19.62
C LEU A 172 5.61 18.51 -18.23
N THR A 173 5.73 19.40 -17.25
CA THR A 173 5.35 19.09 -15.87
C THR A 173 3.86 19.36 -15.63
N ASP A 174 3.04 18.31 -15.67
CA ASP A 174 1.60 18.42 -15.47
C ASP A 174 1.19 18.54 -14.00
N SER A 175 2.04 18.02 -13.10
CA SER A 175 1.87 18.14 -11.66
C SER A 175 3.07 18.84 -11.05
N ILE A 176 2.83 19.95 -10.36
CA ILE A 176 3.87 20.71 -9.67
C ILE A 176 3.34 20.97 -8.26
N MET A 177 4.05 20.46 -7.25
CA MET A 177 3.65 20.58 -5.84
C MET A 177 4.84 20.85 -4.95
N ILE A 178 4.63 21.59 -3.87
CA ILE A 178 5.62 21.78 -2.83
C ILE A 178 5.07 21.18 -1.54
N LEU A 179 5.79 20.22 -0.98
CA LEU A 179 5.52 19.61 0.32
C LEU A 179 6.47 20.22 1.35
N SER A 180 5.91 20.86 2.38
CA SER A 180 6.65 21.49 3.46
C SER A 180 6.42 20.75 4.78
N ILE A 181 7.46 20.14 5.33
CA ILE A 181 7.39 19.26 6.50
C ILE A 181 8.05 19.95 7.69
N ASP A 182 7.40 19.88 8.85
CA ASP A 182 7.98 20.26 10.14
C ASP A 182 8.15 19.01 11.01
N GLN A 183 9.41 18.58 11.14
CA GLN A 183 9.75 17.39 11.92
C GLN A 183 9.57 17.59 13.43
N LYS A 184 9.59 18.83 13.93
CA LYS A 184 9.47 19.15 15.35
C LYS A 184 8.01 19.13 15.78
N ASN A 185 7.15 19.85 15.05
CA ASN A 185 5.72 19.95 15.34
C ASN A 185 4.88 18.86 14.68
N LYS A 186 5.50 17.96 13.90
CA LYS A 186 4.86 16.81 13.23
C LYS A 186 3.69 17.22 12.33
N ASN A 187 3.86 18.29 11.57
CA ASN A 187 2.88 18.74 10.59
C ASN A 187 3.49 18.83 9.19
N ALA A 188 2.62 18.79 8.19
CA ALA A 188 2.99 18.96 6.79
C ALA A 188 1.94 19.79 6.06
N TYR A 189 2.39 20.64 5.15
CA TYR A 189 1.54 21.39 4.24
C TYR A 189 1.94 21.08 2.81
N MET A 190 0.97 21.03 1.91
CA MET A 190 1.20 20.83 0.49
C MET A 190 0.53 21.96 -0.29
N ILE A 191 1.24 22.53 -1.24
CA ILE A 191 0.73 23.57 -2.13
C ILE A 191 0.94 23.10 -3.57
N SER A 192 -0.12 23.06 -4.35
CA SER A 192 -0.06 22.77 -5.79
C SER A 192 0.10 24.06 -6.58
N ILE A 193 1.00 24.04 -7.56
CA ILE A 193 1.23 25.15 -8.49
C ILE A 193 0.54 24.81 -9.82
N PRO A 194 -0.43 25.62 -10.29
CA PRO A 194 -1.12 25.36 -11.54
C PRO A 194 -0.16 25.40 -12.75
N ARG A 195 -0.19 24.35 -13.58
CA ARG A 195 0.70 24.15 -14.74
C ARG A 195 0.64 25.25 -15.82
N ASP A 196 -0.49 25.95 -15.89
CA ASP A 196 -0.77 26.98 -16.90
C ASP A 196 -0.47 28.40 -16.42
N MET A 197 0.14 28.57 -15.23
CA MET A 197 0.59 29.89 -14.78
C MET A 197 1.60 30.47 -15.76
N GLU A 198 1.37 31.72 -16.19
CA GLU A 198 2.33 32.43 -17.01
C GLU A 198 3.45 33.01 -16.13
N VAL A 199 4.69 32.72 -16.49
CA VAL A 199 5.89 33.07 -15.74
C VAL A 199 6.97 33.57 -16.67
N ARG A 200 7.89 34.37 -16.13
CA ARG A 200 9.10 34.78 -16.82
C ARG A 200 10.21 33.79 -16.45
N TYR A 201 10.76 33.11 -17.44
CA TYR A 201 11.79 32.09 -17.22
C TYR A 201 13.18 32.70 -16.93
N GLY A 202 13.40 33.96 -17.28
CA GLY A 202 14.72 34.61 -17.19
C GLY A 202 15.73 34.11 -18.23
N ARG A 203 15.30 33.25 -19.16
CA ARG A 203 16.09 32.67 -20.26
C ARG A 203 15.18 32.33 -21.44
N SER A 204 15.79 32.12 -22.61
CA SER A 204 15.07 31.61 -23.77
C SER A 204 14.81 30.12 -23.60
N CYS A 205 13.54 29.72 -23.64
CA CYS A 205 13.14 28.32 -23.58
C CYS A 205 12.76 27.81 -24.97
N VAL A 206 13.42 26.72 -25.39
CA VAL A 206 13.14 26.03 -26.67
C VAL A 206 11.65 25.66 -26.74
N GLY A 207 10.99 25.97 -27.85
CA GLY A 207 9.55 25.74 -28.05
C GLY A 207 8.63 26.91 -27.64
N THR A 208 9.11 27.89 -26.86
CA THR A 208 8.36 29.13 -26.58
C THR A 208 8.89 30.35 -27.32
N GLY A 209 10.16 30.33 -27.74
CA GLY A 209 10.80 31.42 -28.49
C GLY A 209 10.95 32.74 -27.73
N ASN A 210 10.57 32.75 -26.45
CA ASN A 210 10.45 33.93 -25.61
C ASN A 210 11.01 33.64 -24.21
N ASN A 211 11.29 34.70 -23.44
CA ASN A 211 11.74 34.60 -22.05
C ASN A 211 10.59 34.39 -21.04
N ALA A 212 9.40 34.02 -21.53
CA ALA A 212 8.18 33.82 -20.74
C ALA A 212 7.25 32.79 -21.39
N GLY A 213 6.40 32.18 -20.57
CA GLY A 213 5.38 31.22 -21.01
C GLY A 213 4.77 30.46 -19.84
N LYS A 214 4.13 29.32 -20.14
CA LYS A 214 3.51 28.46 -19.14
C LYS A 214 4.55 27.76 -18.27
N ILE A 215 4.35 27.82 -16.95
CA ILE A 215 5.30 27.32 -15.96
C ILE A 215 5.67 25.84 -16.13
N ASN A 216 4.77 25.02 -16.68
CA ASN A 216 5.00 23.60 -16.91
C ASN A 216 6.16 23.28 -17.87
N ALA A 217 6.54 24.23 -18.72
CA ALA A 217 7.64 24.07 -19.66
C ALA A 217 9.02 24.27 -18.99
N PHE A 218 9.08 24.88 -17.80
CA PHE A 218 10.37 25.27 -17.20
C PHE A 218 11.29 24.08 -16.92
N PHE A 219 10.74 22.95 -16.44
CA PHE A 219 11.54 21.77 -16.11
C PHE A 219 12.23 21.16 -17.35
N ALA A 220 11.52 21.02 -18.47
CA ALA A 220 12.13 20.61 -19.73
C ALA A 220 13.06 21.68 -20.30
N CYS A 221 12.76 22.96 -20.09
CA CYS A 221 13.60 24.07 -20.54
C CYS A 221 14.96 24.13 -19.82
N SER A 222 15.03 23.72 -18.54
CA SER A 222 16.29 23.70 -17.81
C SER A 222 17.35 22.80 -18.45
N ASN A 223 16.94 21.63 -18.94
CA ASN A 223 17.77 20.75 -19.75
C ASN A 223 16.85 19.76 -20.49
N ASP A 224 16.95 19.68 -21.82
CA ASP A 224 16.07 18.87 -22.67
C ASP A 224 16.52 17.40 -22.83
N ASP A 225 17.67 17.03 -22.27
CA ASP A 225 18.14 15.65 -22.26
C ASP A 225 17.53 14.83 -21.10
N PHE A 226 16.43 14.14 -21.36
CA PHE A 226 15.77 13.24 -20.40
C PHE A 226 16.47 11.88 -20.22
N SER A 227 17.58 11.62 -20.93
CA SER A 227 18.31 10.34 -20.87
C SER A 227 19.49 10.34 -19.91
N SER A 228 19.97 11.53 -19.50
CA SER A 228 21.16 11.68 -18.66
C SER A 228 20.87 12.02 -17.20
N ASP A 229 21.57 11.34 -16.30
CA ASP A 229 21.51 11.60 -14.87
C ASP A 229 22.03 12.99 -14.47
N SER A 230 23.00 13.53 -15.21
CA SER A 230 23.53 14.87 -14.96
C SER A 230 22.51 15.93 -15.36
N ALA A 231 21.85 15.73 -16.51
CA ALA A 231 20.79 16.61 -16.99
C ALA A 231 19.59 16.63 -16.03
N GLU A 232 19.22 15.47 -15.49
CA GLU A 232 18.19 15.38 -14.47
C GLU A 232 18.55 16.14 -13.18
N THR A 233 19.80 16.04 -12.76
CA THR A 233 20.30 16.77 -11.58
C THR A 233 20.25 18.28 -11.81
N GLU A 234 20.60 18.73 -13.00
CA GLU A 234 20.52 20.13 -13.42
C GLU A 234 19.07 20.63 -13.41
N ARG A 235 18.14 19.91 -14.06
CA ARG A 235 16.71 20.26 -14.06
C ARG A 235 16.16 20.41 -12.65
N GLN A 236 16.42 19.42 -11.81
CA GLN A 236 15.96 19.44 -10.42
C GLN A 236 16.56 20.61 -9.61
N ASN A 237 17.85 20.88 -9.77
CA ASN A 237 18.51 22.00 -9.07
C ASN A 237 17.97 23.36 -9.50
N GLU A 238 17.77 23.57 -10.79
CA GLU A 238 17.24 24.82 -11.31
C GLU A 238 15.76 25.00 -11.00
N ALA A 239 14.97 23.92 -11.11
CA ALA A 239 13.57 23.92 -10.73
C ALA A 239 13.37 24.31 -9.26
N ARG A 240 14.17 23.75 -8.34
CA ARG A 240 14.10 24.11 -6.91
C ARG A 240 14.27 25.61 -6.68
N LYS A 241 15.24 26.23 -7.36
CA LYS A 241 15.47 27.69 -7.27
C LYS A 241 14.29 28.46 -7.87
N PHE A 242 13.91 28.13 -9.10
CA PHE A 242 12.87 28.84 -9.83
C PHE A 242 11.50 28.79 -9.14
N PHE A 243 11.03 27.60 -8.75
CA PHE A 243 9.78 27.46 -8.03
C PHE A 243 9.87 28.06 -6.63
N GLY A 244 11.01 27.92 -5.95
CA GLY A 244 11.27 28.54 -4.65
C GLY A 244 11.15 30.06 -4.69
N ASP A 245 11.73 30.70 -5.71
CA ASP A 245 11.66 32.15 -5.92
C ASP A 245 10.22 32.64 -6.17
N ILE A 246 9.40 31.84 -6.88
CA ILE A 246 7.99 32.18 -7.13
C ILE A 246 7.17 32.16 -5.84
N VAL A 247 7.35 31.14 -4.99
CA VAL A 247 6.56 30.99 -3.76
C VAL A 247 7.19 31.63 -2.53
N GLY A 248 8.44 32.11 -2.63
CA GLY A 248 9.21 32.68 -1.53
C GLY A 248 9.69 31.62 -0.51
N LEU A 249 9.96 30.40 -0.95
CA LEU A 249 10.43 29.30 -0.09
C LEU A 249 11.80 28.81 -0.54
N ASP A 250 12.69 28.54 0.42
CA ASP A 250 13.91 27.79 0.15
C ASP A 250 13.57 26.30 0.02
N ILE A 251 13.86 25.70 -1.14
CA ILE A 251 13.53 24.31 -1.45
C ILE A 251 14.80 23.43 -1.38
N GLN A 252 14.90 22.65 -0.32
CA GLN A 252 16.10 21.82 -0.06
C GLN A 252 16.13 20.55 -0.90
N TYR A 253 14.97 20.08 -1.37
CA TYR A 253 14.80 18.76 -1.95
C TYR A 253 13.88 18.77 -3.17
N SER A 254 14.08 17.86 -4.11
CA SER A 254 13.20 17.67 -5.25
C SER A 254 13.01 16.20 -5.58
N VAL A 255 11.85 15.87 -6.15
CA VAL A 255 11.52 14.57 -6.69
C VAL A 255 10.87 14.77 -8.03
N HIS A 256 11.36 14.02 -9.02
CA HIS A 256 10.78 13.91 -10.34
C HIS A 256 10.09 12.56 -10.45
N VAL A 257 8.78 12.59 -10.71
CA VAL A 257 7.92 11.41 -10.77
C VAL A 257 7.34 11.28 -12.16
N ASN A 258 7.81 10.30 -12.92
CA ASN A 258 7.23 9.98 -14.21
C ASN A 258 6.06 9.00 -14.08
N TYR A 259 5.43 8.67 -15.21
CA TYR A 259 4.20 7.90 -15.22
C TYR A 259 4.39 6.47 -14.72
N SER A 260 5.47 5.79 -15.14
CA SER A 260 5.78 4.43 -14.68
C SER A 260 6.11 4.40 -13.20
N VAL A 261 6.87 5.37 -12.68
CA VAL A 261 7.16 5.45 -11.23
C VAL A 261 5.86 5.58 -10.43
N MET A 262 4.92 6.41 -10.86
CA MET A 262 3.63 6.53 -10.18
C MET A 262 2.84 5.22 -10.21
N ARG A 263 2.80 4.54 -11.37
CA ARG A 263 2.11 3.24 -11.52
C ARG A 263 2.74 2.15 -10.65
N ASP A 264 4.05 2.06 -10.64
CA ASP A 264 4.80 1.07 -9.87
C ASP A 264 4.64 1.32 -8.37
N LEU A 265 4.63 2.59 -7.93
CA LEU A 265 4.38 2.96 -6.55
C LEU A 265 2.98 2.51 -6.09
N VAL A 266 1.94 2.84 -6.86
CA VAL A 266 0.57 2.42 -6.55
C VAL A 266 0.45 0.89 -6.56
N GLY A 267 1.08 0.23 -7.53
CA GLY A 267 1.12 -1.23 -7.61
C GLY A 267 1.80 -1.88 -6.40
N ALA A 268 2.92 -1.31 -5.93
CA ALA A 268 3.66 -1.79 -4.77
C ALA A 268 2.87 -1.63 -3.45
N LEU A 269 2.00 -0.63 -3.36
CA LEU A 269 1.10 -0.42 -2.23
C LEU A 269 -0.13 -1.37 -2.26
N GLY A 270 -0.29 -2.16 -3.32
CA GLY A 270 -1.46 -3.02 -3.50
C GLY A 270 -2.70 -2.27 -4.00
N GLY A 271 -2.51 -1.12 -4.64
CA GLY A 271 -3.58 -0.21 -5.03
C GLY A 271 -3.90 0.85 -3.96
N ILE A 272 -4.74 1.82 -4.34
CA ILE A 272 -5.27 2.84 -3.42
C ILE A 272 -6.78 2.92 -3.57
N THR A 273 -7.49 3.09 -2.46
CA THR A 273 -8.93 3.36 -2.48
C THR A 273 -9.15 4.87 -2.47
N VAL A 274 -9.88 5.37 -3.46
CA VAL A 274 -10.21 6.80 -3.59
C VAL A 274 -11.72 6.97 -3.57
N THR A 275 -12.21 7.86 -2.71
CA THR A 275 -13.62 8.26 -2.73
C THR A 275 -13.79 9.48 -3.62
N ILE A 276 -14.59 9.35 -4.67
CA ILE A 276 -14.91 10.44 -5.59
C ILE A 276 -16.17 11.13 -5.10
N GLU A 277 -16.01 12.33 -4.55
CA GLU A 277 -17.14 13.19 -4.18
C GLU A 277 -17.79 13.77 -5.45
N SER A 278 -18.99 13.29 -5.78
CA SER A 278 -19.77 13.76 -6.93
C SER A 278 -21.18 14.14 -6.51
N ARG A 279 -21.75 15.14 -7.19
CA ARG A 279 -23.18 15.46 -7.06
C ARG A 279 -24.07 14.39 -7.72
N ASP A 280 -23.51 13.64 -8.67
CA ASP A 280 -24.18 12.51 -9.32
C ASP A 280 -23.75 11.20 -8.62
N PRO A 281 -24.70 10.41 -8.07
CA PRO A 281 -24.39 9.15 -7.41
C PRO A 281 -23.75 8.10 -8.34
N ARG A 282 -23.75 8.31 -9.67
CA ARG A 282 -23.04 7.48 -10.65
C ARG A 282 -21.54 7.79 -10.74
N GLY A 283 -21.08 8.87 -10.10
CA GLY A 283 -19.70 9.36 -10.17
C GLY A 283 -19.55 10.56 -11.11
N GLN A 284 -18.32 10.90 -11.46
CA GLN A 284 -18.00 11.90 -12.48
C GLN A 284 -17.73 11.18 -13.80
N MET A 285 -18.41 11.60 -14.87
CA MET A 285 -18.13 11.08 -16.21
C MET A 285 -16.96 11.85 -16.82
N ASP A 286 -15.86 11.15 -17.10
CA ASP A 286 -14.75 11.68 -17.89
C ASP A 286 -14.73 10.99 -19.26
N ALA A 287 -15.19 11.71 -20.29
CA ALA A 287 -15.25 11.22 -21.66
C ALA A 287 -13.86 10.86 -22.22
N ASN A 288 -12.78 11.41 -21.64
CA ASN A 288 -11.41 11.11 -22.08
C ASN A 288 -10.98 9.68 -21.76
N PHE A 289 -11.67 9.01 -20.82
CA PHE A 289 -11.44 7.62 -20.45
C PHE A 289 -12.48 6.65 -21.02
N ASP A 290 -13.51 7.14 -21.72
CA ASP A 290 -14.63 6.32 -22.20
C ASP A 290 -14.15 5.16 -23.11
N TRP A 291 -13.15 5.43 -23.95
CA TRP A 291 -12.53 4.41 -24.81
C TRP A 291 -11.76 3.32 -24.03
N LYS A 292 -11.18 3.65 -22.86
CA LYS A 292 -10.52 2.68 -21.98
C LYS A 292 -11.54 1.84 -21.22
N CYS A 293 -12.75 2.36 -21.00
CA CYS A 293 -13.86 1.66 -20.34
C CYS A 293 -14.57 0.61 -21.24
N ARG A 294 -14.06 0.36 -22.45
CA ARG A 294 -14.53 -0.67 -23.40
C ARG A 294 -16.07 -0.78 -23.45
N GLY A 295 -16.71 0.21 -24.06
CA GLY A 295 -18.09 0.09 -24.53
C GLY A 295 -19.13 -0.07 -23.42
N GLY A 296 -19.17 0.88 -22.47
CA GLY A 296 -20.30 1.00 -21.56
C GLY A 296 -20.46 -0.17 -20.58
N ASN A 297 -19.37 -0.74 -20.07
CA ASN A 297 -19.50 -1.63 -18.92
C ASN A 297 -19.95 -0.81 -17.70
N ALA A 298 -21.22 -0.94 -17.33
CA ALA A 298 -21.86 -0.24 -16.20
C ALA A 298 -21.18 -0.50 -14.83
N TYR A 299 -20.23 -1.44 -14.77
CA TYR A 299 -19.48 -1.79 -13.58
C TYR A 299 -18.05 -1.26 -13.55
N ALA A 300 -17.63 -0.42 -14.50
CA ALA A 300 -16.34 0.27 -14.42
C ALA A 300 -16.25 1.21 -13.19
N SER A 301 -17.39 1.62 -12.64
CA SER A 301 -17.51 2.35 -11.37
C SER A 301 -17.36 1.47 -10.11
N LEU A 302 -17.23 0.15 -10.24
CA LEU A 302 -17.03 -0.78 -9.13
C LEU A 302 -15.55 -1.14 -8.88
N ALA A 303 -14.62 -0.26 -9.22
CA ALA A 303 -13.27 -0.35 -8.68
C ALA A 303 -13.35 -0.28 -7.15
N ARG A 304 -13.30 -1.46 -6.49
CA ARG A 304 -13.12 -1.60 -5.05
C ARG A 304 -11.66 -1.41 -4.70
#